data_AF-A0A7S9IGY3-F1
#
_entry.id   AF-A0A7S9IGY3-F1
#
_cell.length_a   1.000
_cell.length_b   1.000
_cell.length_c   1.000
_cell.angle_alpha   90.00
_cell.angle_beta   90.00
_cell.angle_gamma   90.00
#
_symmetry.space_group_name_H-M   'P 1'
#
loop_
_entity.id
_entity.type
_entity.pdbx_description
1 polymer ?
#
loop_
_entity_poly.entity_id
_entity_poly.type
_entity_poly.pdbx_seq_one_letter_code
_entity_poly.pdbx_strand_id
1 'polypeptide(L)'
;MSSQDLLDIATRIAISAIKPKPKSNKPEPYVDSSTINSLLSFLQSRRNVNELLLYIMRQAGRDEIDEETGKLLLASLKDRELKDAVNLLGYVKWVYDTLTGLKVNYNNVKGVKTFKELVNILSKV
;
A
#
# COMPACT_ATOMS: atom_id res chain seq x y z
N MET A 1 3.17 -6.56 17.69
CA MET A 1 3.55 -5.30 16.99
C MET A 1 2.57 -4.21 17.43
N SER A 2 2.98 -2.94 17.50
CA SER A 2 2.04 -1.88 17.91
C SER A 2 1.16 -1.44 16.74
N SER A 3 0.02 -0.81 17.04
CA SER A 3 -0.82 -0.17 16.01
C SER A 3 -0.08 0.93 15.26
N GLN A 4 0.87 1.61 15.91
CA GLN A 4 1.70 2.64 15.28
C GLN A 4 2.63 2.04 14.23
N ASP A 5 3.25 0.90 14.51
CA ASP A 5 4.13 0.21 13.55
C ASP A 5 3.36 -0.19 12.28
N LEU A 6 2.11 -0.66 12.44
CA LEU A 6 1.24 -0.99 11.31
C LEU A 6 0.91 0.23 10.45
N LEU A 7 0.63 1.37 11.08
CA LEU A 7 0.35 2.63 10.38
C LEU A 7 1.57 3.15 9.63
N ASP A 8 2.76 3.06 10.22
CA ASP A 8 4.00 3.49 9.57
C ASP A 8 4.34 2.60 8.36
N ILE A 9 4.17 1.28 8.50
CA ILE A 9 4.33 0.35 7.37
C ILE A 9 3.29 0.63 6.28
N ALA A 10 2.02 0.78 6.66
CA ALA A 10 0.95 1.07 5.72
C ALA A 10 1.20 2.37 4.95
N THR A 11 1.72 3.39 5.63
CA THR A 11 2.09 4.68 5.04
C THR A 11 3.13 4.49 3.94
N ARG A 12 4.21 3.74 4.22
CA ARG A 12 5.28 3.49 3.24
C ARG A 12 4.77 2.70 2.03
N ILE A 13 3.94 1.68 2.25
CA ILE A 13 3.35 0.87 1.16
C ILE A 13 2.46 1.75 0.28
N ALA A 14 1.56 2.53 0.89
CA ALA A 14 0.64 3.39 0.14
C ALA A 14 1.37 4.47 -0.67
N ILE A 15 2.44 5.06 -0.13
CA ILE A 15 3.27 6.03 -0.85
C ILE A 15 4.00 5.38 -2.03
N SER A 16 4.51 4.16 -1.83
CA SER A 16 5.10 3.37 -2.93
C SER A 16 4.07 3.11 -4.03
N ALA A 17 2.85 2.73 -3.66
CA ALA A 17 1.77 2.39 -4.59
C ALA A 17 1.30 3.58 -5.47
N ILE A 18 1.36 4.82 -4.96
CA ILE A 18 1.02 6.02 -5.74
C ILE A 18 2.16 6.54 -6.62
N LYS A 19 3.32 5.86 -6.63
CA LYS A 19 4.42 6.20 -7.53
C LYS A 19 3.88 6.19 -8.97
N PRO A 20 4.15 7.23 -9.77
CA PRO A 20 3.58 7.31 -11.12
C PRO A 20 4.19 6.25 -12.04
N LYS A 21 3.37 5.68 -12.95
CA LYS A 21 3.88 4.76 -13.99
C LYS A 21 4.92 5.48 -14.86
N PRO A 22 6.14 4.94 -15.03
CA PRO A 22 7.09 5.51 -15.96
C PRO A 22 6.51 5.49 -17.38
N LYS A 23 6.60 6.64 -18.08
CA LYS A 23 6.13 6.84 -19.47
C LYS A 23 4.61 6.92 -19.69
N SER A 24 3.79 7.09 -18.64
CA SER A 24 2.40 7.48 -18.86
C SER A 24 2.29 8.97 -19.17
N ASN A 25 1.46 9.32 -20.17
CA ASN A 25 1.14 10.72 -20.50
C ASN A 25 0.32 11.42 -19.41
N LYS A 26 -0.17 10.66 -18.42
CA LYS A 26 -0.87 11.15 -17.23
C LYS A 26 -0.17 10.61 -15.98
N PRO A 27 -0.02 11.40 -14.91
CA PRO A 27 0.53 10.93 -13.64
C PRO A 27 -0.50 10.04 -12.92
N GLU A 28 -0.71 8.84 -13.45
CA GLU A 28 -1.54 7.82 -12.85
C GLU A 28 -0.67 6.94 -11.91
N PRO A 29 -1.20 6.57 -10.73
CA PRO A 29 -0.56 5.61 -9.83
C PRO A 29 -0.14 4.33 -10.56
N TYR A 30 0.96 3.72 -10.13
CA TYR A 30 1.35 2.42 -10.66
C TYR A 30 0.34 1.34 -10.27
N VAL A 31 -0.07 1.35 -9.00
CA VAL A 31 -1.01 0.38 -8.46
C VAL A 31 -2.39 1.01 -8.46
N ASP A 32 -3.35 0.40 -9.15
CA ASP A 32 -4.73 0.88 -9.16
C ASP A 32 -5.43 0.65 -7.82
N SER A 33 -6.43 1.50 -7.49
CA SER A 33 -7.23 1.37 -6.27
C SER A 33 -7.94 0.02 -6.17
N SER A 34 -8.36 -0.53 -7.32
CA SER A 34 -8.95 -1.86 -7.45
C SER A 34 -7.99 -2.98 -7.02
N THR A 35 -6.69 -2.82 -7.27
CA THR A 35 -5.67 -3.80 -6.89
C THR A 35 -5.51 -3.87 -5.37
N ILE A 36 -5.39 -2.72 -4.69
CA ILE A 36 -5.33 -2.67 -3.22
C ILE A 36 -6.60 -3.27 -2.58
N ASN A 37 -7.77 -2.93 -3.13
CA ASN A 37 -9.05 -3.51 -2.70
C ASN A 37 -9.09 -5.03 -2.88
N SER A 38 -8.61 -5.51 -4.03
CA SER A 38 -8.58 -6.95 -4.34
C SER A 38 -7.70 -7.73 -3.37
N LEU A 39 -6.56 -7.18 -2.94
CA LEU A 39 -5.71 -7.80 -1.91
C LEU A 39 -6.45 -7.97 -0.58
N LEU A 40 -7.11 -6.91 -0.11
CA LEU A 40 -7.85 -6.93 1.16
C LEU A 40 -9.05 -7.89 1.08
N SER A 41 -9.85 -7.81 0.02
CA SER A 41 -11.00 -8.70 -0.20
C SER A 41 -10.58 -10.17 -0.34
N PHE A 42 -9.46 -10.45 -1.01
CA PHE A 42 -8.89 -11.78 -1.10
C PHE A 42 -8.52 -12.32 0.29
N LEU A 43 -7.79 -11.54 1.10
CA LEU A 43 -7.41 -11.96 2.44
C LEU A 43 -8.62 -12.16 3.36
N GLN A 44 -9.62 -11.28 3.29
CA GLN A 44 -10.83 -11.38 4.12
C GLN A 44 -11.67 -12.62 3.78
N SER A 45 -11.70 -13.02 2.50
CA SER A 45 -12.44 -14.21 2.04
C SER A 45 -11.69 -15.52 2.28
N ARG A 46 -10.41 -15.59 1.89
CA ARG A 46 -9.59 -16.81 2.00
C ARG A 46 -9.04 -17.04 3.40
N ARG A 47 -8.87 -15.96 4.17
CA ARG A 47 -8.35 -15.98 5.54
C ARG A 47 -7.01 -16.71 5.68
N ASN A 48 -6.19 -16.69 4.63
CA ASN A 48 -4.89 -17.36 4.57
C ASN A 48 -3.82 -16.38 4.05
N VAL A 49 -2.81 -16.11 4.88
CA VAL A 49 -1.74 -15.15 4.57
C VAL A 49 -0.81 -15.70 3.50
N ASN A 50 -0.49 -17.00 3.50
CA ASN A 50 0.38 -17.59 2.47
C ASN A 50 -0.25 -17.53 1.08
N GLU A 51 -1.57 -17.75 0.99
CA GLU A 51 -2.30 -17.57 -0.27
C GLU A 51 -2.29 -16.10 -0.72
N LEU A 52 -2.39 -15.14 0.22
CA LEU A 52 -2.26 -13.72 -0.10
C LEU A 52 -0.86 -13.40 -0.63
N LEU A 53 0.21 -13.96 -0.03
CA LEU A 53 1.58 -13.75 -0.53
C LEU A 53 1.72 -14.25 -1.96
N LEU A 54 1.19 -15.43 -2.27
CA LEU A 54 1.17 -15.98 -3.62
C LEU A 54 0.37 -15.07 -4.58
N TYR A 55 -0.76 -14.54 -4.11
CA TYR A 55 -1.57 -13.61 -4.89
C TYR A 55 -0.81 -12.31 -5.21
N ILE A 56 -0.09 -11.73 -4.24
CA ILE A 56 0.76 -10.54 -4.43
C ILE A 56 1.87 -10.82 -5.45
N MET A 57 2.56 -11.97 -5.33
CA MET A 57 3.59 -12.37 -6.31
C MET A 57 3.02 -12.45 -7.72
N ARG A 58 1.82 -13.03 -7.87
CA ARG A 58 1.14 -13.09 -9.17
C ARG A 58 0.77 -11.71 -9.72
N GLN A 59 0.31 -10.78 -8.89
CA GLN A 59 -0.01 -9.41 -9.34
C GLN A 59 1.26 -8.65 -9.76
N ALA A 60 2.35 -8.80 -9.01
CA ALA A 60 3.65 -8.25 -9.40
C ALA A 60 4.13 -8.83 -10.75
N GLY A 61 4.01 -10.14 -10.96
CA GLY A 61 4.36 -10.78 -12.24
C GLY A 61 3.44 -10.42 -13.42
N ARG A 62 2.36 -9.67 -13.18
CA ARG A 62 1.41 -9.17 -14.20
C ARG A 62 1.55 -7.66 -14.42
N ASP A 63 2.55 -7.03 -13.81
CA ASP A 63 2.73 -5.57 -13.82
C ASP A 63 1.55 -4.77 -13.22
N GLU A 64 0.68 -5.41 -12.44
CA GLU A 64 -0.43 -4.77 -11.70
C GLU A 64 0.04 -4.13 -10.39
N ILE A 65 1.18 -4.60 -9.87
CA ILE A 65 1.90 -4.04 -8.73
C ILE A 65 3.35 -3.87 -9.16
N ASP A 66 3.94 -2.68 -8.99
CA ASP A 66 5.36 -2.50 -9.30
C ASP A 66 6.25 -3.30 -8.33
N GLU A 67 7.48 -3.57 -8.76
CA GLU A 67 8.44 -4.39 -8.01
C GLU A 67 8.70 -3.86 -6.59
N GLU A 68 8.79 -2.54 -6.40
CA GLU A 68 9.09 -1.92 -5.10
C GLU A 68 7.91 -2.12 -4.13
N THR A 69 6.70 -1.80 -4.59
CA THR A 69 5.48 -2.00 -3.79
C THR A 69 5.24 -3.47 -3.49
N GLY A 70 5.47 -4.36 -4.47
CA GLY A 70 5.34 -5.81 -4.30
C GLY A 70 6.30 -6.36 -3.24
N LYS A 71 7.57 -5.95 -3.29
CA LYS A 71 8.56 -6.33 -2.26
C LYS A 71 8.19 -5.81 -0.87
N LEU A 72 7.72 -4.57 -0.76
CA LEU A 72 7.28 -3.99 0.52
C LEU A 72 6.09 -4.74 1.10
N LEU A 73 5.10 -5.09 0.28
CA LEU A 73 3.95 -5.90 0.69
C LEU A 73 4.40 -7.27 1.21
N LEU A 74 5.20 -8.01 0.43
CA LEU A 74 5.67 -9.35 0.79
C LEU A 74 6.50 -9.32 2.09
N ALA A 75 7.48 -8.42 2.17
CA ALA A 75 8.32 -8.27 3.37
C ALA A 75 7.50 -7.89 4.60
N SER A 76 6.45 -7.08 4.41
CA SER A 76 5.58 -6.67 5.50
C SER A 76 4.62 -7.77 5.93
N LEU A 77 4.24 -8.72 5.08
CA LEU A 77 3.17 -9.70 5.37
C LEU A 77 3.67 -11.11 5.70
N LYS A 78 4.87 -11.50 5.26
CA LYS A 78 5.33 -12.91 5.22
C LYS A 78 5.33 -13.69 6.55
N ASP A 79 5.38 -12.99 7.68
CA ASP A 79 5.41 -13.61 9.02
C ASP A 79 4.26 -13.09 9.91
N ARG A 80 3.21 -12.53 9.31
CA ARG A 80 2.09 -11.93 10.05
C ARG A 80 0.97 -12.92 10.29
N GLU A 81 0.35 -12.78 11.45
CA GLU A 81 -0.95 -13.37 11.72
C GLU A 81 -2.05 -12.71 10.87
N LEU A 82 -3.11 -13.47 10.60
CA LEU A 82 -4.24 -13.02 9.78
C LEU A 82 -4.81 -11.67 10.25
N LYS A 83 -4.99 -11.48 11.56
CA LYS A 83 -5.54 -10.24 12.13
C LYS A 83 -4.67 -9.03 11.77
N ASP A 84 -3.36 -9.14 11.95
CA ASP A 84 -2.42 -8.06 11.66
C ASP A 84 -2.30 -7.81 10.15
N ALA A 85 -2.36 -8.85 9.33
CA ALA A 85 -2.39 -8.73 7.88
C ALA A 85 -3.65 -8.01 7.38
N VAL A 86 -4.82 -8.33 7.93
CA VAL A 86 -6.09 -7.63 7.61
C VAL A 86 -6.02 -6.16 8.04
N ASN A 87 -5.54 -5.88 9.25
CA ASN A 87 -5.38 -4.51 9.73
C ASN A 87 -4.40 -3.72 8.85
N LEU A 88 -3.26 -4.31 8.51
CA LEU A 88 -2.26 -3.67 7.66
C LEU A 88 -2.84 -3.30 6.29
N LEU A 89 -3.47 -4.24 5.60
CA LEU A 89 -4.07 -3.98 4.29
C LEU A 89 -5.23 -2.97 4.36
N GLY A 90 -6.01 -2.99 5.45
CA GLY A 90 -7.03 -1.97 5.72
C GLY A 90 -6.43 -0.56 5.83
N TYR A 91 -5.33 -0.42 6.57
CA TYR A 91 -4.63 0.86 6.70
C TYR A 91 -3.97 1.29 5.38
N VAL A 92 -3.37 0.36 4.63
CA VAL A 92 -2.82 0.63 3.29
C VAL A 92 -3.91 1.20 2.40
N LYS A 93 -5.09 0.58 2.36
CA LYS A 93 -6.24 1.06 1.59
C LYS A 93 -6.61 2.49 1.99
N TRP A 94 -6.80 2.77 3.28
CA TRP A 94 -7.22 4.10 3.73
C TRP A 94 -6.20 5.19 3.43
N VAL A 95 -4.91 4.91 3.62
CA VAL A 95 -3.85 5.87 3.28
C VAL A 95 -3.79 6.08 1.78
N TYR A 96 -3.84 5.01 0.98
CA TYR A 96 -3.83 5.08 -0.48
C TYR A 96 -5.03 5.89 -1.03
N ASP A 97 -6.24 5.60 -0.56
CA ASP A 97 -7.47 6.30 -0.95
C ASP A 97 -7.38 7.80 -0.59
N THR A 98 -6.77 8.12 0.55
CA THR A 98 -6.55 9.51 0.97
C THR A 98 -5.57 10.22 0.04
N LEU A 99 -4.41 9.62 -0.22
CA LEU A 99 -3.38 10.19 -1.08
C LEU A 99 -3.89 10.43 -2.51
N THR A 100 -4.62 9.46 -3.07
CA THR A 100 -5.18 9.56 -4.42
C THR A 100 -6.38 10.49 -4.49
N GLY A 101 -7.30 10.43 -3.53
CA GLY A 101 -8.49 11.29 -3.45
C GLY A 101 -8.14 12.77 -3.29
N LEU A 102 -7.10 13.07 -2.49
CA LEU A 102 -6.55 14.42 -2.34
C LEU A 102 -5.59 14.82 -3.48
N LYS A 103 -5.34 13.92 -4.44
CA LYS A 103 -4.40 14.12 -5.56
C LYS A 103 -3.00 14.56 -5.09
N VAL A 104 -2.51 13.94 -4.02
CA VAL A 104 -1.20 14.25 -3.44
C VAL A 104 -0.10 13.94 -4.45
N ASN A 105 0.79 14.91 -4.69
CA ASN A 105 1.94 14.71 -5.55
C ASN A 105 2.95 13.77 -4.88
N TYR A 106 3.27 12.64 -5.53
CA TYR A 106 4.26 11.67 -5.05
C TYR A 106 5.59 12.32 -4.62
N ASN A 107 6.07 13.34 -5.34
CA ASN A 107 7.32 14.01 -4.99
C ASN A 107 7.30 14.70 -3.62
N ASN A 108 6.12 15.08 -3.11
CA ASN A 108 5.97 15.71 -1.81
C ASN A 108 6.03 14.69 -0.66
N VAL A 109 5.72 13.42 -0.95
CA VAL A 109 5.58 12.37 0.08
C VAL A 109 6.57 11.22 -0.06
N LYS A 110 7.33 11.11 -1.15
CA LYS A 110 8.29 10.01 -1.39
C LYS A 110 9.33 9.78 -0.29
N GLY A 111 9.61 10.80 0.54
CA GLY A 111 10.55 10.71 1.66
C GLY A 111 9.92 10.37 3.02
N VAL A 112 8.59 10.28 3.08
CA VAL A 112 7.83 10.06 4.33
C VAL A 112 7.95 8.61 4.76
N LYS A 113 8.32 8.40 6.02
CA LYS A 113 8.55 7.07 6.60
C LYS A 113 7.54 6.67 7.66
N THR A 114 6.86 7.66 8.26
CA THR A 114 5.92 7.47 9.36
C THR A 114 4.55 8.08 9.05
N PHE A 115 3.51 7.52 9.67
CA PHE A 115 2.16 8.06 9.58
C PHE A 115 2.07 9.49 10.13
N LYS A 116 2.79 9.77 11.22
CA LYS A 116 2.85 11.11 11.83
C LYS A 116 3.42 12.16 10.87
N GLU A 117 4.49 11.82 10.15
CA GLU A 117 5.05 12.69 9.10
C GLU A 117 4.03 12.96 7.99
N LEU A 118 3.30 11.93 7.55
CA LEU A 118 2.24 12.11 6.55
C LEU A 118 1.16 13.06 7.05
N VAL A 119 0.65 12.86 8.28
CA VAL A 119 -0.36 13.74 8.89
C VAL A 119 0.15 15.19 8.92
N ASN A 120 1.39 15.41 9.35
CA ASN A 120 1.99 16.74 9.39
C ASN A 120 2.11 17.41 8.02
N ILE A 121 2.23 16.64 6.93
CA ILE A 121 2.24 17.19 5.57
C ILE A 121 0.81 17.56 5.15
N LEU A 122 -0.15 16.68 5.41
CA LEU A 122 -1.54 16.86 4.99
C LEU A 122 -2.31 17.90 5.83
N SER A 123 -1.88 18.16 7.06
CA SER A 123 -2.52 19.14 7.95
C SER A 123 -1.98 20.56 7.80
N LYS A 124 -1.03 20.81 6.90
CA LYS A 124 -0.55 22.17 6.63
C LYS A 124 -1.64 22.96 5.91
N VAL A 125 -2.19 23.94 6.63
CA VAL A 125 -3.10 24.97 6.12
C VAL A 125 -2.30 26.09 5.50
#